data_AF-A0A5D2WQV8-F1
#
_entry.id   AF-A0A5D2WQV8-F1
#
_cell.length_a   1.000
_cell.length_b   1.000
_cell.length_c   1.000
_cell.angle_alpha   90.00
_cell.angle_beta   90.00
_cell.angle_gamma   90.00
#
_symmetry.space_group_name_H-M   'P 1'
#
loop_
_entity.id
_entity.type
_entity.pdbx_description
1 polymer ?
#
loop_
_entity_poly.entity_id
_entity_poly.type
_entity_poly.pdbx_seq_one_letter_code
_entity_poly.pdbx_strand_id
1 'polypeptide(L)'
;MVDELNKTIDVAARDPSWYGIDNRELESRRRWTITTRTQVGDVKKSVVARKENGNSASAMCRELMKLPISHKSDRSYQDSAEDNDDFIVSESDRQMLLIKQQDEELDELSASVERIRGVGLTIHKELLAQEKIIDDLGTEMDSTTNRLDFVQKKVAMIMKKSNIWI
;
A
#
# COMPACT_ATOMS: atom_id res chain seq x y z
N MET A 1 -8.52 -6.43 1.65
CA MET A 1 -7.73 -6.31 0.41
C MET A 1 -8.51 -6.68 -0.86
N VAL A 2 -8.80 -7.96 -1.18
CA VAL A 2 -9.59 -8.30 -2.40
C VAL A 2 -11.05 -7.77 -2.33
N ASP A 3 -11.64 -7.73 -1.14
CA ASP A 3 -12.98 -7.14 -0.93
C ASP A 3 -12.99 -5.60 -1.05
N GLU A 4 -11.89 -4.93 -0.72
CA GLU A 4 -11.73 -3.48 -0.90
C GLU A 4 -11.59 -3.12 -2.38
N LEU A 5 -10.85 -3.92 -3.15
CA LEU A 5 -10.75 -3.78 -4.60
C LEU A 5 -12.12 -3.86 -5.30
N ASN A 6 -12.98 -4.80 -4.87
CA ASN A 6 -14.36 -4.88 -5.35
C ASN A 6 -15.15 -3.60 -5.03
N LYS A 7 -15.03 -3.09 -3.80
CA LYS A 7 -15.70 -1.85 -3.37
C LYS A 7 -15.24 -0.64 -4.20
N THR A 8 -13.95 -0.55 -4.50
CA THR A 8 -13.39 0.52 -5.35
C THR A 8 -13.86 0.41 -6.80
N ILE A 9 -13.97 -0.79 -7.35
CA ILE A 9 -14.53 -1.01 -8.70
C ILE A 9 -16.01 -0.62 -8.76
N ASP A 10 -16.78 -0.91 -7.72
CA ASP A 10 -18.21 -0.54 -7.67
C ASP A 10 -18.40 0.97 -7.52
N VAL A 11 -17.53 1.68 -6.80
CA VAL A 11 -17.53 3.16 -6.74
C VAL A 11 -17.14 3.76 -8.09
N ALA A 12 -16.08 3.24 -8.72
CA ALA A 12 -15.65 3.69 -10.05
C ALA A 12 -16.70 3.43 -11.15
N ALA A 13 -17.55 2.39 -10.98
CA ALA A 13 -18.63 2.07 -11.91
C ALA A 13 -19.83 3.02 -11.82
N ARG A 14 -20.00 3.76 -10.70
CA ARG A 14 -21.11 4.70 -10.53
C ARG A 14 -20.89 6.00 -11.30
N ASP A 15 -19.66 6.51 -11.30
CA ASP A 15 -19.28 7.73 -12.02
C ASP A 15 -17.98 7.55 -12.83
N PRO A 16 -17.99 6.78 -13.93
CA PRO A 16 -16.79 6.45 -14.70
C PRO A 16 -16.09 7.69 -15.32
N SER A 17 -16.86 8.72 -15.65
CA SER A 17 -16.38 9.96 -16.28
C SER A 17 -15.50 10.81 -15.35
N TRP A 18 -15.70 10.74 -14.03
CA TRP A 18 -14.89 11.45 -13.05
C TRP A 18 -13.48 10.86 -12.91
N TYR A 19 -13.31 9.59 -13.28
CA TYR A 19 -12.06 8.86 -13.12
C TYR A 19 -11.35 8.58 -14.46
N GLY A 20 -11.95 9.00 -15.59
CA GLY A 20 -11.41 8.75 -16.93
C GLY A 20 -11.30 7.26 -17.27
N ILE A 21 -12.16 6.42 -16.68
CA ILE A 21 -12.13 4.96 -16.85
C ILE A 21 -13.16 4.56 -17.91
N ASP A 22 -12.70 3.87 -18.96
CA ASP A 22 -13.57 3.31 -20.00
C ASP A 22 -14.24 2.00 -19.56
N ASN A 23 -15.40 1.67 -20.15
CA ASN A 23 -16.15 0.47 -19.78
C ASN A 23 -15.34 -0.83 -20.01
N ARG A 24 -14.48 -0.88 -21.04
CA ARG A 24 -13.58 -2.03 -21.27
C ARG A 24 -12.56 -2.22 -20.15
N GLU A 25 -12.07 -1.12 -19.59
CA GLU A 25 -11.13 -1.16 -18.48
C GLU A 25 -11.82 -1.62 -17.21
N LEU A 26 -13.06 -1.18 -16.97
CA LEU A 26 -13.86 -1.58 -15.82
C LEU A 26 -14.17 -3.09 -15.83
N GLU A 27 -14.53 -3.64 -16.99
CA GLU A 27 -14.72 -5.08 -17.18
C GLU A 27 -13.43 -5.87 -16.97
N SER A 28 -12.30 -5.34 -17.43
CA SER A 28 -10.98 -5.95 -17.21
C SER A 28 -10.62 -6.01 -15.73
N ARG A 29 -10.90 -4.93 -14.97
CA ARG A 29 -10.70 -4.87 -13.51
C ARG A 29 -11.62 -5.82 -12.75
N ARG A 30 -12.89 -5.96 -13.16
CA ARG A 30 -13.83 -6.94 -12.60
C ARG A 30 -13.32 -8.37 -12.80
N ARG A 31 -12.92 -8.70 -14.03
CA ARG A 31 -12.42 -10.04 -14.36
C ARG A 31 -11.15 -10.39 -13.59
N TRP A 32 -10.19 -9.47 -13.53
CA TRP A 32 -8.95 -9.66 -12.77
C TRP A 32 -9.23 -9.90 -11.28
N THR A 33 -10.13 -9.12 -10.67
CA THR A 33 -10.45 -9.26 -9.24
C THR A 33 -11.10 -10.61 -8.92
N ILE A 34 -11.96 -11.12 -9.82
CA ILE A 34 -12.56 -12.46 -9.69
C ILE A 34 -11.48 -13.54 -9.80
N THR A 35 -10.59 -13.47 -10.79
CA THR A 35 -9.50 -14.43 -10.96
C THR A 35 -8.55 -14.45 -9.75
N THR A 36 -8.16 -13.29 -9.24
CA THR A 36 -7.30 -13.16 -8.07
C THR A 36 -7.97 -13.73 -6.81
N ARG A 37 -9.28 -13.53 -6.63
CA ARG A 37 -10.04 -14.13 -5.52
C ARG A 37 -9.98 -15.65 -5.56
N THR A 38 -10.19 -16.25 -6.74
CA THR A 38 -10.16 -17.70 -6.92
C THR A 38 -8.78 -18.26 -6.61
N GLN A 39 -7.71 -17.66 -7.15
CA GLN A 39 -6.34 -18.10 -6.92
C GLN A 39 -5.94 -18.04 -5.43
N VAL A 40 -6.30 -16.97 -4.71
CA VAL A 40 -6.04 -16.87 -3.27
C VAL A 40 -6.84 -17.92 -2.49
N GLY A 41 -8.06 -18.23 -2.91
CA GLY A 41 -8.88 -19.30 -2.35
C GLY A 41 -8.22 -20.68 -2.50
N ASP A 42 -7.71 -20.98 -3.70
CA ASP A 42 -7.04 -22.25 -4.00
C ASP A 42 -5.72 -22.40 -3.22
N VAL A 43 -4.91 -21.33 -3.17
CA VAL A 43 -3.69 -21.31 -2.36
C VAL A 43 -4.00 -21.52 -0.88
N LYS A 44 -4.99 -20.80 -0.33
CA LYS A 44 -5.42 -20.97 1.06
C LYS A 44 -5.87 -22.40 1.34
N LYS A 45 -6.63 -23.01 0.44
CA LYS A 45 -7.08 -24.41 0.57
C LYS A 45 -5.91 -25.40 0.54
N SER A 46 -4.93 -25.19 -0.34
CA SER A 46 -3.73 -26.03 -0.42
C SER A 46 -2.84 -25.92 0.83
N VAL A 47 -2.71 -24.74 1.41
CA VAL A 47 -1.93 -24.49 2.64
C VAL A 47 -2.61 -25.12 3.85
N VAL A 48 -3.94 -25.00 3.95
CA VAL A 48 -4.72 -25.62 5.05
C VAL A 48 -4.65 -27.15 4.96
N ALA A 49 -4.80 -27.73 3.76
CA ALA A 49 -4.66 -29.18 3.57
C ALA A 49 -3.24 -29.70 3.94
N ARG A 50 -2.19 -28.90 3.71
CA ARG A 50 -0.82 -29.23 4.12
C ARG A 50 -0.62 -29.20 5.64
N LYS A 51 -1.34 -28.32 6.35
CA LYS A 51 -1.24 -28.18 7.80
C LYS A 51 -1.86 -29.36 8.56
N GLU A 52 -2.90 -29.97 8.02
CA GLU A 52 -3.54 -31.17 8.59
C GLU A 52 -2.65 -32.43 8.52
N ASN A 53 -1.70 -32.48 7.56
CA ASN A 53 -0.74 -33.56 7.39
C ASN A 53 0.56 -33.40 8.21
N GLY A 54 0.78 -32.24 8.85
CA GLY A 54 2.04 -31.87 9.52
C GLY A 54 2.21 -32.36 10.96
N ASN A 55 1.17 -32.91 11.60
CA ASN A 55 1.25 -33.35 13.00
C ASN A 55 1.98 -34.69 13.19
N SER A 56 2.26 -35.45 12.12
CA SER A 56 2.92 -36.77 12.22
C SER A 56 4.45 -36.68 12.35
N ALA A 57 5.08 -35.67 11.74
CA ALA A 57 6.54 -35.51 11.75
C ALA A 57 7.09 -35.09 13.13
N SER A 58 6.35 -34.28 13.89
CA SER A 58 6.75 -33.81 15.22
C SER A 58 6.76 -34.94 16.27
N ALA A 59 5.90 -35.94 16.12
CA ALA A 59 5.87 -37.11 17.00
C ALA A 59 7.09 -38.03 16.80
N MET A 60 7.55 -38.20 15.54
CA MET A 60 8.71 -39.03 15.21
C MET A 60 10.02 -38.41 15.73
N CYS A 61 10.19 -37.09 15.63
CA CYS A 61 11.36 -36.39 16.17
C CYS A 61 11.50 -36.51 17.69
N ARG A 62 10.40 -36.69 18.42
CA ARG A 62 10.41 -36.80 19.89
C ARG A 62 10.77 -38.21 20.39
N GLU A 63 10.51 -39.26 19.59
CA GLU A 63 10.90 -40.64 19.91
C GLU A 63 12.38 -40.92 19.61
N LEU A 64 12.96 -40.28 18.60
CA LEU A 64 14.39 -40.44 18.28
C LEU A 64 15.34 -39.81 19.33
N MET A 65 14.83 -38.95 20.23
CA MET A 65 15.62 -38.31 21.30
C MET A 65 15.73 -39.13 22.61
N LYS A 66 15.17 -40.35 22.68
CA LYS A 66 15.10 -41.13 23.94
C LYS A 66 16.09 -42.30 24.07
N LEU A 67 17.10 -42.45 23.21
CA LEU A 67 18.04 -43.57 23.30
C LEU A 67 19.15 -43.33 24.34
N PRO A 68 19.45 -44.31 25.22
CA PRO A 68 20.50 -44.18 26.22
C PRO A 68 21.88 -44.43 25.58
N ILE A 69 22.80 -43.50 25.83
CA ILE A 69 24.18 -43.52 25.38
C ILE A 69 24.91 -44.71 26.02
N SER A 70 25.32 -45.69 25.21
CA SER A 70 26.30 -46.70 25.59
C SER A 70 27.50 -46.62 24.64
N HIS A 71 28.64 -46.27 25.23
CA HIS A 71 29.99 -46.30 24.65
C HIS A 71 30.21 -47.48 23.71
N LYS A 72 30.50 -47.23 22.42
CA LYS A 72 31.50 -47.92 21.55
C LYS A 72 31.39 -47.38 20.11
N SER A 73 32.15 -46.35 19.72
CA SER A 73 32.38 -46.00 18.30
C SER A 73 33.45 -44.90 18.14
N ASP A 74 34.69 -45.16 18.54
CA ASP A 74 35.78 -44.16 18.46
C ASP A 74 36.47 -44.10 17.08
N ARG A 75 35.74 -44.42 16.00
CA ARG A 75 36.29 -44.43 14.63
C ARG A 75 35.33 -43.95 13.54
N SER A 76 34.16 -43.43 13.91
CA SER A 76 33.14 -42.91 12.98
C SER A 76 32.92 -41.41 13.08
N TYR A 77 33.58 -40.70 14.01
CA TYR A 77 33.34 -39.27 14.25
C TYR A 77 34.28 -38.34 13.47
N GLN A 78 35.27 -38.86 12.74
CA GLN A 78 36.21 -38.03 11.98
C GLN A 78 35.59 -37.54 10.67
N ASP A 79 34.86 -38.40 9.94
CA ASP A 79 34.13 -38.01 8.71
C ASP A 79 32.96 -37.05 8.99
N SER A 80 32.29 -37.18 10.14
CA SER A 80 31.13 -36.34 10.47
C SER A 80 31.50 -34.92 10.92
N ALA A 81 32.76 -34.67 11.29
CA ALA A 81 33.24 -33.34 11.67
C ALA A 81 33.60 -32.51 10.43
N GLU A 82 34.24 -33.11 9.43
CA GLU A 82 34.60 -32.42 8.18
C GLU A 82 33.37 -32.03 7.34
N ASP A 83 32.36 -32.90 7.24
CA ASP A 83 31.07 -32.60 6.59
C ASP A 83 30.32 -31.44 7.27
N ASN A 84 30.46 -31.32 8.60
CA ASN A 84 29.81 -30.26 9.36
C ASN A 84 30.52 -28.91 9.16
N ASP A 85 31.84 -28.90 8.99
CA ASP A 85 32.61 -27.69 8.70
C ASP A 85 32.33 -27.16 7.28
N ASP A 86 32.24 -28.02 6.26
CA ASP A 86 31.86 -27.59 4.89
C ASP A 86 30.42 -27.06 4.83
N PHE A 87 29.51 -27.70 5.57
CA PHE A 87 28.15 -27.19 5.73
C PHE A 87 28.11 -25.81 6.43
N ILE A 88 28.90 -25.61 7.48
CA ILE A 88 28.97 -24.32 8.20
C ILE A 88 29.54 -23.22 7.29
N VAL A 89 30.58 -23.51 6.51
CA VAL A 89 31.19 -22.55 5.59
C VAL A 89 30.23 -22.18 4.46
N SER A 90 29.62 -23.17 3.82
CA SER A 90 28.66 -22.93 2.73
C SER A 90 27.40 -22.18 3.19
N GLU A 91 26.89 -22.48 4.37
CA GLU A 91 25.75 -21.75 4.95
C GLU A 91 26.15 -20.33 5.37
N SER A 92 27.37 -20.13 5.89
CA SER A 92 27.93 -18.80 6.19
C SER A 92 28.03 -17.93 4.94
N ASP A 93 28.53 -18.47 3.83
CA ASP A 93 28.63 -17.75 2.55
C ASP A 93 27.25 -17.36 2.02
N ARG A 94 26.28 -18.27 2.12
CA ARG A 94 24.88 -17.99 1.75
C ARG A 94 24.30 -16.87 2.61
N GLN A 95 24.50 -16.90 3.93
CA GLN A 95 24.01 -15.85 4.83
C GLN A 95 24.66 -14.51 4.50
N MET A 96 25.95 -14.48 4.16
CA MET A 96 26.63 -13.25 3.74
C MET A 96 26.07 -12.68 2.44
N LEU A 97 25.69 -13.52 1.46
CA LEU A 97 25.01 -13.04 0.25
C LEU A 97 23.63 -12.44 0.56
N LEU A 98 22.87 -13.06 1.46
CA LEU A 98 21.57 -12.54 1.88
C LEU A 98 21.69 -11.19 2.56
N ILE A 99 22.68 -11.01 3.44
CA ILE A 99 22.92 -9.72 4.12
C ILE A 99 23.28 -8.63 3.10
N LYS A 100 24.17 -8.93 2.13
CA LYS A 100 24.52 -7.97 1.08
C LYS A 100 23.31 -7.54 0.25
N GLN A 101 22.45 -8.49 -0.13
CA GLN A 101 21.23 -8.19 -0.85
C GLN A 101 20.30 -7.30 -0.02
N GLN A 102 20.15 -7.58 1.28
CA GLN A 102 19.34 -6.75 2.18
C GLN A 102 19.89 -5.33 2.31
N ASP A 103 21.21 -5.17 2.39
CA ASP A 103 21.83 -3.85 2.44
C ASP A 103 21.54 -3.04 1.15
N GLU A 104 21.63 -3.69 -0.03
CA GLU A 104 21.26 -3.06 -1.31
C GLU A 104 19.78 -2.64 -1.34
N GLU A 105 18.87 -3.50 -0.84
CA GLU A 105 17.44 -3.18 -0.73
C GLU A 105 17.18 -2.01 0.25
N LEU A 106 17.94 -1.92 1.34
CA LEU A 106 17.85 -0.82 2.31
C LEU A 106 18.37 0.50 1.74
N ASP A 107 19.41 0.47 0.92
CA ASP A 107 19.91 1.66 0.21
C ASP A 107 18.87 2.19 -0.78
N GLU A 108 18.20 1.30 -1.53
CA GLU A 108 17.11 1.69 -2.43
C GLU A 108 15.90 2.23 -1.67
N LEU A 109 15.55 1.61 -0.54
CA LEU A 109 14.49 2.08 0.33
C LEU A 109 14.82 3.47 0.88
N SER A 110 16.05 3.69 1.33
CA SER A 110 16.54 4.98 1.83
C SER A 110 16.41 6.06 0.75
N ALA A 111 16.89 5.79 -0.47
CA ALA A 111 16.73 6.69 -1.61
C ALA A 111 15.25 6.99 -1.92
N SER A 112 14.37 6.01 -1.78
CA SER A 112 12.92 6.18 -1.96
C SER A 112 12.31 7.08 -0.89
N VAL A 113 12.71 6.93 0.37
CA VAL A 113 12.30 7.81 1.47
C VAL A 113 12.76 9.25 1.23
N GLU A 114 13.96 9.46 0.70
CA GLU A 114 14.45 10.79 0.35
C GLU A 114 13.61 11.48 -0.73
N ARG A 115 13.23 10.73 -1.76
CA ARG A 115 12.32 11.22 -2.80
C ARG A 115 10.96 11.60 -2.23
N ILE A 116 10.37 10.74 -1.39
CA ILE A 116 9.09 11.01 -0.72
C ILE A 116 9.19 12.27 0.14
N ARG A 117 10.28 12.45 0.89
CA ARG A 117 10.54 13.66 1.67
C ARG A 117 10.54 14.91 0.78
N GLY A 118 11.22 14.86 -0.36
CA GLY A 118 11.25 15.97 -1.33
C GLY A 118 9.86 16.31 -1.90
N VAL A 119 9.08 15.29 -2.26
CA VAL A 119 7.69 15.44 -2.72
C VAL A 119 6.82 16.04 -1.61
N GLY A 120 6.94 15.53 -0.37
CA GLY A 120 6.20 16.03 0.79
C GLY A 120 6.46 17.50 1.09
N LEU A 121 7.72 17.95 0.99
CA LEU A 121 8.06 19.38 1.13
C LEU A 121 7.45 20.23 -0.01
N THR A 122 7.38 19.69 -1.21
CA THR A 122 6.78 20.38 -2.36
C THR A 122 5.27 20.50 -2.19
N ILE A 123 4.60 19.43 -1.78
CA ILE A 123 3.18 19.44 -1.44
C ILE A 123 2.89 20.47 -0.34
N HIS A 124 3.70 20.49 0.73
CA HIS A 124 3.50 21.45 1.82
C HIS A 124 3.60 22.90 1.35
N LYS A 125 4.59 23.23 0.50
CA LYS A 125 4.71 24.58 -0.08
C LYS A 125 3.52 24.94 -0.94
N GLU A 126 3.03 24.01 -1.75
CA GLU A 126 1.88 24.22 -2.61
C GLU A 126 0.60 24.43 -1.80
N LEU A 127 0.39 23.68 -0.71
CA LEU A 127 -0.74 23.89 0.19
C LEU A 127 -0.73 25.28 0.83
N LEU A 128 0.44 25.78 1.27
CA LEU A 128 0.57 27.14 1.79
C LEU A 128 0.29 28.21 0.72
N ALA A 129 0.71 27.96 -0.52
CA ALA A 129 0.40 28.86 -1.64
C ALA A 129 -1.11 28.88 -1.94
N GLN A 130 -1.77 27.72 -1.90
CA GLN A 130 -3.21 27.60 -2.09
C GLN A 130 -4.01 28.24 -0.97
N GLU A 131 -3.59 28.10 0.29
CA GLU A 131 -4.19 28.80 1.44
C GLU A 131 -4.22 30.31 1.20
N LYS A 132 -3.10 30.88 0.76
CA LYS A 132 -3.04 32.30 0.42
C LYS A 132 -3.98 32.67 -0.74
N ILE A 133 -4.06 31.85 -1.79
CA ILE A 133 -4.96 32.09 -2.92
C ILE A 133 -6.43 32.09 -2.46
N ILE A 134 -6.79 31.19 -1.55
CA ILE A 134 -8.15 31.10 -0.99
C ILE A 134 -8.46 32.34 -0.15
N ASP A 135 -7.52 32.80 0.68
CA ASP A 135 -7.69 34.03 1.46
C ASP A 135 -7.88 35.25 0.53
N ASP A 136 -7.02 35.40 -0.48
CA ASP A 136 -7.12 36.47 -1.47
C ASP A 136 -8.48 36.43 -2.20
N LEU A 137 -8.93 35.24 -2.61
CA LEU A 137 -10.25 35.03 -3.22
C LEU A 137 -11.39 35.42 -2.27
N GLY A 138 -11.26 35.12 -0.98
CA GLY A 138 -12.20 35.55 0.05
C GLY A 138 -12.34 37.07 0.10
N THR A 139 -11.22 37.79 0.10
CA THR A 139 -11.23 39.28 0.09
C THR A 139 -11.85 39.86 -1.18
N GLU A 140 -11.60 39.25 -2.34
CA GLU A 140 -12.18 39.69 -3.61
C GLU A 140 -13.69 39.44 -3.66
N MET A 141 -14.14 38.31 -3.11
CA MET A 141 -15.56 37.97 -2.98
C MET A 141 -16.29 38.95 -2.04
N ASP A 142 -15.69 39.33 -0.92
CA ASP A 142 -16.25 40.34 -0.01
C ASP A 142 -16.37 41.71 -0.69
N SER A 143 -15.34 42.14 -1.42
CA SER A 143 -15.36 43.36 -2.24
C SER A 143 -16.45 43.31 -3.31
N THR A 144 -16.58 42.17 -4.00
CA THR A 144 -17.60 41.95 -5.02
C THR A 144 -19.00 41.99 -4.42
N THR A 145 -19.20 41.40 -3.24
CA THR A 145 -20.47 41.43 -2.49
C THR A 145 -20.86 42.85 -2.11
N ASN A 146 -19.91 43.65 -1.60
CA ASN A 146 -20.15 45.05 -1.26
C ASN A 146 -20.54 45.89 -2.50
N ARG A 147 -19.89 45.64 -3.65
CA ARG A 147 -20.24 46.30 -4.91
C ARG A 147 -21.63 45.90 -5.40
N LEU A 148 -21.98 44.62 -5.28
CA LEU A 148 -23.30 44.11 -5.66
C LEU A 148 -24.40 44.74 -4.78
N ASP A 149 -24.21 44.81 -3.46
CA ASP A 149 -25.14 45.48 -2.54
C ASP A 149 -25.33 46.96 -2.91
N PHE A 150 -24.25 47.66 -3.26
CA PHE A 150 -24.35 49.05 -3.72
C PHE A 150 -25.14 49.19 -5.03
N VAL A 151 -24.90 48.31 -6.00
CA VAL A 151 -25.66 48.27 -7.26
C VAL A 151 -27.12 47.97 -6.98
N GLN A 152 -27.42 47.00 -6.13
CA GLN A 152 -28.77 46.63 -5.72
C GLN A 152 -29.51 47.82 -5.07
N LYS A 153 -28.85 48.54 -4.15
CA LYS A 153 -29.38 49.76 -3.53
C LYS A 153 -29.68 50.85 -4.57
N LYS A 154 -28.78 51.08 -5.54
CA LYS A 154 -29.01 52.04 -6.63
C LYS A 154 -30.19 51.67 -7.50
N VAL A 155 -30.32 50.40 -7.90
CA VAL A 155 -31.45 49.89 -8.69
C VAL A 155 -32.76 50.13 -7.94
N ALA A 156 -32.81 49.81 -6.63
CA ALA A 156 -33.98 50.07 -5.80
C ALA A 156 -34.34 51.57 -5.73
N MET A 157 -33.34 52.45 -5.65
CA MET A 157 -33.53 53.90 -5.64
C MET A 157 -34.10 54.42 -6.97
N ILE A 158 -33.58 53.93 -8.10
CA ILE A 158 -34.08 54.27 -9.43
C ILE A 158 -35.52 53.79 -9.59
N MET A 159 -35.84 52.55 -9.22
CA MET A 159 -37.21 52.03 -9.26
C MET A 159 -38.18 52.89 -8.44
N LYS A 160 -37.78 53.31 -7.23
CA LYS A 160 -38.58 54.25 -6.42
C LYS A 160 -38.76 55.60 -7.10
N LYS A 161 -37.71 56.15 -7.71
CA LYS A 161 -37.80 57.43 -8.42
C LYS A 161 -38.70 57.32 -9.65
N SER A 162 -38.58 56.26 -10.44
CA SER A 162 -39.42 56.04 -11.62
C SER A 162 -40.92 55.93 -11.26
N ASN A 163 -41.25 55.28 -10.15
CA ASN A 163 -42.63 55.21 -9.63
C ASN A 163 -43.17 56.56 -9.09
N ILE A 164 -42.32 57.57 -8.91
CA ILE A 164 -42.72 58.93 -8.52
C ILE A 164 -43.02 59.80 -9.75
N TRP A 165 -42.50 59.43 -10.93
CA TRP A 165 -42.67 60.17 -12.18
C TRP A 165 -43.71 59.56 -13.14
N ILE A 166 -44.31 58.42 -12.77
CA ILE A 166 -45.48 57.79 -13.41
C ILE A 166 -46.69 58.08 -12.53
#